data_AF-A0AAE0XTV5-F1
#
_entry.id   AF-A0AAE0XTV5-F1
#
_cell.length_a   1.000
_cell.length_b   1.000
_cell.length_c   1.000
_cell.angle_alpha   90.00
_cell.angle_beta   90.00
_cell.angle_gamma   90.00
#
_symmetry.space_group_name_H-M   'P 1'
#
loop_
_entity.id
_entity.type
_entity.pdbx_description
1 polymer ?
#
loop_
_entity_poly.entity_id
_entity_poly.type
_entity_poly.pdbx_seq_one_letter_code
_entity_poly.pdbx_strand_id
1 'polypeptide(L)' 'IEAACYDRVKEILQKRYNLTEDGYRQRFRTCSSEEGENPSMFFVRLKTCLERWMELAKAPQTYEAFRERAISRLKLA' A
#
# COMPACT_ATOMS: atom_id res chain seq x y z
N ILE A 1 21.21 -21.86 5.76
CA ILE A 1 20.91 -22.03 4.31
C ILE A 1 19.40 -21.93 4.06
N GLU A 2 18.54 -22.57 4.87
CA GLU A 2 17.07 -22.52 4.72
C GLU A 2 16.45 -21.11 4.85
N ALA A 3 16.92 -20.28 5.78
CA ALA A 3 16.39 -18.91 5.97
C ALA A 3 16.53 -18.03 4.71
N ALA A 4 17.64 -18.15 3.98
CA ALA A 4 17.87 -17.42 2.73
C ALA A 4 16.91 -17.86 1.60
N CYS A 5 16.45 -19.13 1.65
CA CYS A 5 15.46 -19.63 0.71
C CYS A 5 14.06 -19.09 1.04
N TYR A 6 13.72 -19.02 2.33
CA TYR A 6 12.47 -18.44 2.80
C TYR A 6 12.34 -16.95 2.46
N ASP A 7 13.36 -16.14 2.77
CA ASP A 7 13.32 -14.71 2.50
C ASP A 7 13.18 -14.40 1.00
N ARG A 8 13.88 -15.17 0.16
CA ARG A 8 13.79 -15.04 -1.29
C ARG A 8 12.41 -15.41 -1.83
N VAL A 9 11.81 -16.50 -1.35
CA VAL A 9 10.44 -16.90 -1.73
C VAL A 9 9.44 -15.83 -1.28
N LYS A 10 9.57 -15.33 -0.04
CA LYS A 10 8.73 -14.26 0.50
C LYS A 10 8.81 -12.99 -0.36
N GLU A 11 10.01 -12.58 -0.76
CA GLU A 11 10.21 -11.39 -1.57
C GLU A 11 9.60 -11.53 -2.98
N ILE A 12 9.74 -12.71 -3.59
CA ILE A 12 9.13 -13.03 -4.89
C ILE A 12 7.61 -12.98 -4.80
N LEU A 13 7.02 -13.56 -3.75
CA LEU A 13 5.57 -13.53 -3.53
C LEU A 13 5.08 -12.09 -3.31
N GLN A 14 5.77 -11.31 -2.50
CA GLN A 14 5.41 -9.91 -2.28
C GLN A 14 5.42 -9.10 -3.57
N LYS A 15 6.44 -9.27 -4.42
CA LYS A 15 6.51 -8.63 -5.74
C LYS A 15 5.39 -9.09 -6.66
N ARG A 16 5.16 -10.41 -6.76
CA ARG A 16 4.13 -11.01 -7.62
C ARG A 16 2.72 -10.51 -7.29
N TYR A 17 2.42 -10.33 -6.00
CA TYR A 17 1.11 -9.88 -5.53
C TYR A 17 1.04 -8.37 -5.24
N ASN A 18 2.05 -7.58 -5.66
CA ASN A 18 2.13 -6.14 -5.40
C ASN A 18 1.92 -5.78 -3.91
N LEU A 19 2.46 -6.62 -3.01
CA LEU A 19 2.50 -6.37 -1.56
C LEU A 19 3.75 -5.55 -1.20
N THR A 20 3.95 -4.46 -1.95
CA THR A 20 5.07 -3.53 -1.84
C THR A 20 4.54 -2.13 -1.55
N GLU A 21 5.41 -1.22 -1.11
CA GLU A 21 5.04 0.19 -0.91
C GLU A 21 4.32 0.76 -2.15
N ASP A 22 4.93 0.57 -3.32
CA ASP A 22 4.40 1.01 -4.62
C ASP A 22 3.07 0.36 -4.98
N GLY A 23 2.93 -0.95 -4.69
CA GLY A 23 1.70 -1.69 -4.95
C GLY A 23 0.52 -1.21 -4.12
N TYR A 24 0.72 -0.99 -2.81
CA TYR A 24 -0.33 -0.45 -1.94
C TYR A 24 -0.64 1.01 -2.24
N ARG A 25 0.37 1.84 -2.58
CA ARG A 25 0.15 3.21 -3.05
C ARG A 25 -0.73 3.25 -4.28
N GLN A 26 -0.44 2.42 -5.28
CA GLN A 26 -1.24 2.36 -6.52
C GLN A 26 -2.67 1.94 -6.20
N ARG A 27 -2.85 0.87 -5.41
CA ARG A 27 -4.18 0.40 -4.97
C ARG A 27 -4.98 1.46 -4.25
N PHE A 28 -4.36 2.24 -3.36
CA PHE A 28 -5.02 3.34 -2.67
C PHE A 28 -5.50 4.42 -3.65
N ARG A 29 -4.66 4.80 -4.62
CA ARG A 29 -4.99 5.86 -5.61
C ARG A 29 -6.01 5.43 -6.66
N THR A 30 -6.05 4.15 -7.01
CA THR A 30 -7.01 3.60 -7.98
C THR A 30 -8.16 2.86 -7.31
N CYS A 31 -8.32 2.98 -5.99
CA CYS A 31 -9.39 2.30 -5.28
C CYS A 31 -10.72 2.92 -5.71
N SER A 32 -11.59 2.10 -6.29
CA SER A 32 -12.97 2.44 -6.63
C SER A 32 -13.93 1.50 -5.92
N SER A 33 -15.14 1.98 -5.64
CA SER A 33 -16.20 1.12 -5.12
C SER A 33 -16.52 0.02 -6.13
N GLU A 34 -16.69 -1.20 -5.63
CA GLU A 34 -17.15 -2.32 -6.45
C GLU A 34 -18.68 -2.37 -6.54
N GLU A 35 -19.22 -2.95 -7.60
CA GLU A 35 -20.67 -3.13 -7.75
C GLU A 35 -21.22 -3.99 -6.61
N GLY A 36 -22.26 -3.51 -5.93
CA GLY A 36 -22.85 -4.18 -4.78
C GLY A 36 -22.03 -4.08 -3.49
N GLU A 37 -20.90 -3.37 -3.50
CA GLU A 37 -20.11 -3.14 -2.29
C GLU A 37 -20.81 -2.15 -1.36
N ASN A 38 -20.92 -2.52 -0.09
CA ASN A 38 -21.39 -1.61 0.94
C ASN A 38 -20.35 -0.48 1.14
N PRO A 39 -20.75 0.80 1.20
CA PRO A 39 -19.83 1.91 1.44
C PRO A 39 -18.88 1.73 2.63
N SER A 40 -19.34 1.08 3.70
CA SER A 40 -18.50 0.77 4.88
C SER A 40 -17.38 -0.23 4.55
N MET A 41 -17.65 -1.22 3.68
CA MET A 41 -16.64 -2.18 3.23
C MET A 41 -15.60 -1.52 2.31
N PHE A 42 -16.06 -0.63 1.42
CA PHE A 42 -15.17 0.19 0.61
C PHE A 42 -14.22 1.02 1.48
N PHE A 43 -14.76 1.69 2.50
CA PHE A 43 -13.95 2.47 3.44
C PHE A 43 -12.90 1.62 4.17
N VAL A 44 -13.27 0.41 4.61
CA VAL A 44 -12.34 -0.53 5.26
C VAL A 44 -11.20 -0.91 4.31
N ARG A 45 -11.47 -1.17 3.04
CA ARG A 45 -10.44 -1.46 2.03
C ARG A 45 -9.53 -0.28 1.78
N LEU A 46 -10.10 0.91 1.61
CA LEU A 46 -9.36 2.14 1.39
C LEU A 46 -8.40 2.42 2.57
N LYS A 47 -8.92 2.31 3.80
CA LYS A 47 -8.13 2.41 5.04
C LYS A 47 -7.01 1.38 5.09
N THR A 48 -7.31 0.12 4.78
CA THR A 48 -6.31 -0.96 4.78
C THR A 48 -5.19 -0.69 3.77
N CYS A 49 -5.52 -0.18 2.58
CA CYS A 49 -4.51 0.17 1.58
C CYS A 49 -3.60 1.31 2.08
N LEU A 50 -4.18 2.32 2.73
CA LEU A 50 -3.42 3.42 3.33
C LEU A 50 -2.47 2.94 4.43
N GLU A 51 -2.97 2.16 5.39
CA GLU A 51 -2.19 1.67 6.53
C GLU A 51 -1.01 0.83 6.06
N ARG A 52 -1.24 -0.10 5.12
CA ARG A 52 -0.17 -0.94 4.56
C ARG A 52 0.84 -0.15 3.74
N TRP A 53 0.40 0.87 3.00
CA TRP A 53 1.31 1.76 2.30
C TRP A 53 2.24 2.46 3.31
N MET A 54 1.68 3.08 4.36
CA MET A 54 2.46 3.81 5.36
C MET A 54 3.42 2.89 6.16
N GLU A 55 2.97 1.68 6.50
CA GLU A 55 3.78 0.66 7.17
C GLU A 55 5.00 0.25 6.33
N LEU A 56 4.81 -0.09 5.05
CA LEU A 56 5.88 -0.51 4.15
C LEU A 56 6.82 0.63 3.77
N ALA A 57 6.28 1.84 3.70
CA ALA A 57 7.03 3.08 3.54
C ALA A 57 7.91 3.43 4.76
N LYS A 58 7.79 2.68 5.86
CA LYS A 58 8.43 2.95 7.16
C LYS A 58 8.18 4.39 7.63
N ALA A 59 7.01 4.92 7.31
CA ALA A 59 6.61 6.27 7.63
C ALA A 59 5.87 6.29 8.98
N PRO A 60 5.99 7.37 9.77
CA PRO A 60 5.07 7.61 10.86
C PRO A 60 3.62 7.61 10.35
N GLN A 61 2.69 7.01 11.07
CA GLN A 61 1.26 7.06 10.74
C GLN A 61 0.65 8.40 11.18
N THR A 62 1.25 9.51 10.72
CA THR A 62 0.78 10.86 10.98
C THR A 62 0.25 11.49 9.70
N TYR A 63 -0.60 12.50 9.87
CA TYR A 63 -1.15 13.25 8.74
C TYR A 63 -0.04 13.91 7.92
N GLU A 64 0.99 14.45 8.57
CA GLU A 64 2.11 15.13 7.93
C GLU A 64 2.91 14.18 7.04
N ALA A 65 3.24 12.99 7.54
CA ALA A 65 3.98 11.99 6.80
C ALA A 65 3.19 11.47 5.58
N PHE A 66 1.87 11.30 5.74
CA PHE A 66 1.00 10.97 4.61
C PHE A 66 0.96 12.10 3.59
N ARG A 67 0.71 13.34 4.03
CA ARG A 67 0.61 14.53 3.18
C ARG A 67 1.89 14.73 2.36
N GLU A 68 3.05 14.63 2.99
CA GLU A 68 4.34 14.76 2.32
C GLU A 68 4.49 13.74 1.19
N ARG A 69 4.19 12.47 1.46
CA ARG A 69 4.30 11.39 0.47
C ARG A 69 3.25 11.46 -0.63
N ALA A 70 2.04 11.89 -0.30
CA ALA A 70 0.99 12.10 -1.28
C ALA A 70 1.38 13.21 -2.27
N ILE A 71 2.03 14.28 -1.79
CA ILE A 71 2.42 15.45 -2.57
C ILE A 71 3.76 15.27 -3.28
N SER A 72 4.73 14.53 -2.73
CA SER A 72 6.12 14.51 -3.26
C SER A 72 6.19 14.07 -4.73
N ARG A 73 5.28 13.18 -5.16
CA ARG A 73 5.21 12.69 -6.54
C ARG A 73 4.40 13.59 -7.50
N LEU A 74 3.65 14.57 -6.99
CA LEU A 74 3.02 15.62 -7.80
C LEU A 74 4.00 16.74 -8.19
N LYS A 75 5.15 16.84 -7.50
CA LYS A 75 6.19 17.86 -7.79
C LYS A 75 7.18 17.44 -8.89
N LEU A 76 7.06 16.22 -9.41
CA LEU A 76 7.98 15.61 -10.40
C LEU A 76 7.25 15.21 -11.70
N ALA A 77 6.02 15.68 -11.90
CA ALA A 77 5.21 15.47 -13.09
C ALA A 77 4.91 16.80 -13.78
#